data_AF-A0AB34R7N6-F1
#
_entry.id   AF-A0AB34R7N6-F1
#
_cell.length_a   1.000
_cell.length_b   1.000
_cell.length_c   1.000
_cell.angle_alpha   90.00
_cell.angle_beta   90.00
_cell.angle_gamma   90.00
#
_symmetry.space_group_name_H-M   'P 1'
#
loop_
_entity.id
_entity.type
_entity.pdbx_description
1 polymer ?
#
loop_
_entity_poly.entity_id
_entity_poly.type
_entity_poly.pdbx_seq_one_letter_code
_entity_poly.pdbx_strand_id
1 'polypeptide(L)'
;MSKQDTLGLLHDNMFRKDESLTEKQKEMIRRYETAFTFWLDKPWISDKEVRNFLMSHYGISMSQAYVDIKNLQFLFGKVRNASKEWYRYMANELIKEAVSELEDTDGDPELVGSAVFIARTKIAAAEALVKINRLNKIDADPFDWEQIKLPEFEPTNDPVEAGILTGTTRAELSEKIRKMEEKYSTQIEINDIPYEDVSGD
;
A
#
# COMPACT_ATOMS: atom_id res chain seq x y z
N MET A 1 7.56 35.42 -4.30
CA MET A 1 7.80 34.46 -3.20
C MET A 1 6.86 33.29 -3.42
N SER A 2 7.39 32.08 -3.62
CA SER A 2 6.56 30.87 -3.71
C SER A 2 5.70 30.79 -2.46
N LYS A 3 4.39 30.54 -2.61
CA LYS A 3 3.49 30.27 -1.49
C LYS A 3 4.11 29.10 -0.74
N GLN A 4 4.66 29.32 0.45
CA GLN A 4 5.17 28.22 1.27
C GLN A 4 4.04 27.21 1.41
N ASP A 5 4.36 25.94 1.14
CA ASP A 5 3.41 24.87 1.31
C ASP A 5 2.91 24.89 2.76
N THR A 6 1.60 25.04 2.92
CA THR A 6 0.96 25.12 4.24
C THR A 6 1.27 23.90 5.08
N LEU A 7 1.44 22.72 4.45
CA LEU A 7 1.77 21.51 5.18
C LEU A 7 3.23 21.50 5.64
N GLY A 8 4.17 21.92 4.79
CA GLY A 8 5.58 22.08 5.16
C GLY A 8 5.78 23.06 6.32
N LEU A 9 5.05 24.18 6.31
CA LEU A 9 5.08 25.13 7.44
C LEU A 9 4.57 24.51 8.74
N LEU A 10 3.50 23.71 8.67
CA LEU A 10 2.96 23.02 9.86
C LEU A 10 3.92 21.94 10.36
N HIS A 11 4.55 21.18 9.48
CA HIS A 11 5.57 20.19 9.82
C HIS A 11 6.70 20.80 10.65
N ASP A 12 7.29 21.89 10.16
CA ASP A 12 8.48 22.49 10.76
C ASP A 12 8.19 23.15 12.12
N ASN A 13 6.94 23.55 12.33
CA ASN A 13 6.49 24.23 13.55
C ASN A 13 5.66 23.35 14.49
N MET A 14 5.40 22.08 14.18
CA MET A 14 4.58 21.23 15.04
C MET A 14 5.20 21.05 16.44
N PHE A 15 6.52 20.92 16.54
CA PHE A 15 7.21 20.76 17.83
C PHE A 15 7.91 22.04 18.31
N ARG A 16 7.73 23.16 17.59
CA ARG A 16 8.31 24.46 17.94
C ARG A 16 7.17 25.40 18.32
N LYS A 17 7.29 26.01 19.50
CA LYS A 17 6.29 26.97 19.98
C LYS A 17 6.53 28.31 19.28
N ASP A 18 6.21 28.39 18.00
CA ASP A 18 6.43 29.58 17.19
C ASP A 18 5.19 30.51 17.26
N GLU A 19 5.42 31.77 17.63
CA GLU A 19 4.36 32.77 17.79
C GLU A 19 3.88 33.34 16.45
N SER A 20 4.63 33.13 15.36
CA SER A 20 4.36 33.67 14.02
C SER A 20 3.19 33.00 13.29
N LEU A 21 2.67 31.89 13.82
CA LEU A 21 1.56 31.14 13.22
C LEU A 21 0.21 31.84 13.43
N THR A 22 -0.66 31.73 12.42
CA THR A 22 -2.06 32.17 12.54
C THR A 22 -2.81 31.27 13.54
N GLU A 23 -3.80 31.80 14.26
CA GLU A 23 -4.60 31.00 15.21
C GLU A 23 -5.23 29.73 14.60
N LYS A 24 -5.66 29.80 13.34
CA LYS A 24 -6.15 28.61 12.61
C LYS A 24 -5.08 27.54 12.43
N GLN A 25 -3.84 27.93 12.16
CA GLN A 25 -2.71 27.01 12.00
C GLN A 25 -2.33 26.39 13.35
N LYS A 26 -2.34 27.17 14.42
CA LYS A 26 -2.13 26.66 15.79
C LYS A 26 -3.21 25.65 16.19
N GLU A 27 -4.47 25.90 15.83
CA GLU A 27 -5.55 24.93 16.04
C GLU A 27 -5.31 23.63 15.27
N MET A 28 -4.94 23.71 13.99
CA MET A 28 -4.60 22.53 13.18
C MET A 28 -3.48 21.71 13.81
N ILE A 29 -2.40 22.36 14.27
CA ILE A 29 -1.29 21.69 14.98
C ILE A 29 -1.82 20.96 16.20
N ARG A 30 -2.59 21.61 17.07
CA ARG A 30 -3.16 20.98 18.27
C ARG A 30 -4.00 19.74 17.93
N ARG A 31 -4.82 19.82 16.88
CA ARG A 31 -5.61 18.65 16.41
C ARG A 31 -4.69 17.51 15.94
N TYR A 32 -3.63 17.82 15.19
CA TYR A 32 -2.67 16.84 14.71
C TYR A 32 -1.89 16.19 15.86
N GLU A 33 -1.38 16.98 16.80
CA GLU A 33 -0.70 16.48 18.01
C GLU A 33 -1.60 15.56 18.83
N THR A 34 -2.85 15.96 19.04
CA THR A 34 -3.81 15.19 19.85
C THR A 34 -4.18 13.88 19.14
N ALA A 35 -4.46 13.95 17.83
CA ALA A 35 -4.73 12.76 17.02
C ALA A 35 -3.53 11.81 16.99
N PHE A 36 -2.33 12.35 16.79
CA PHE A 36 -1.10 11.58 16.75
C PHE A 36 -0.82 10.90 18.09
N THR A 37 -0.93 11.62 19.20
CA THR A 37 -0.72 11.07 20.55
C THR A 37 -1.73 9.98 20.86
N PHE A 38 -3.01 10.20 20.54
CA PHE A 38 -4.05 9.19 20.71
C PHE A 38 -3.79 7.94 19.86
N TRP A 39 -3.28 8.12 18.65
CA TRP A 39 -2.94 7.01 17.75
C TRP A 39 -1.67 6.28 18.18
N LEU A 40 -0.69 6.99 18.73
CA LEU A 40 0.56 6.42 19.26
C LEU A 40 0.28 5.56 20.50
N ASP A 41 -0.61 6.03 21.38
CA ASP A 41 -1.07 5.27 22.54
C ASP A 41 -1.78 3.97 22.11
N LYS A 42 -2.53 4.03 21.01
CA LYS A 42 -3.30 2.88 20.51
C LYS A 42 -3.11 2.62 19.02
N PRO A 43 -1.96 2.06 18.57
CA PRO A 43 -1.66 1.92 17.14
C PRO A 43 -2.58 0.96 16.38
N TRP A 44 -3.36 0.13 17.08
CA TRP A 44 -4.29 -0.83 16.50
C TRP A 44 -5.65 -0.23 16.11
N ILE A 45 -5.94 1.01 16.55
CA ILE A 45 -7.22 1.65 16.23
C ILE A 45 -7.29 2.04 14.76
N SER A 46 -8.50 1.96 14.22
CA SER A 46 -8.80 2.32 12.85
C SER A 46 -8.94 3.83 12.67
N ASP A 47 -8.72 4.32 11.45
CA ASP A 47 -8.97 5.71 11.05
C ASP A 47 -10.40 6.17 11.42
N LYS A 48 -11.37 5.25 11.44
CA LYS A 48 -12.76 5.50 11.85
C LYS A 48 -12.85 5.90 13.33
N GLU A 49 -12.07 5.25 14.19
CA GLU A 49 -12.06 5.52 15.64
C GLU A 49 -11.32 6.83 15.93
N VAL A 50 -10.18 7.07 15.28
CA VAL A 50 -9.45 8.35 15.36
C VAL A 50 -10.35 9.51 14.93
N ARG A 51 -11.11 9.33 13.85
CA ARG A 51 -12.08 10.31 13.37
C ARG A 51 -13.17 10.59 14.39
N ASN A 52 -13.77 9.55 14.96
CA ASN A 52 -14.81 9.70 15.98
C ASN A 52 -14.27 10.44 17.22
N PHE A 53 -13.05 10.14 17.63
CA PHE A 53 -12.36 10.83 18.70
C PHE A 53 -12.17 12.32 18.37
N LEU A 54 -11.64 12.66 17.20
CA LEU A 54 -11.46 14.05 16.75
C LEU A 54 -12.79 14.82 16.69
N MET A 55 -13.85 14.20 16.18
CA MET A 55 -15.19 14.80 16.14
C MET A 55 -15.72 15.08 17.55
N SER A 56 -15.57 14.13 18.48
CA SER A 56 -16.02 14.29 19.86
C SER A 56 -15.20 15.31 20.65
N HIS A 57 -13.89 15.37 20.41
CA HIS A 57 -12.98 16.20 21.20
C HIS A 57 -12.94 17.65 20.72
N TYR A 58 -12.99 17.88 19.40
CA TYR A 58 -12.88 19.21 18.80
C TYR A 58 -14.20 19.73 18.18
N GLY A 59 -15.26 18.92 18.16
CA GLY A 59 -16.56 19.32 17.57
C GLY A 59 -16.51 19.54 16.06
N ILE A 60 -15.52 18.97 15.36
CA ILE A 60 -15.34 19.16 13.92
C ILE A 60 -16.23 18.24 13.09
N SER A 61 -16.45 18.61 11.82
CA SER A 61 -17.19 17.77 10.88
C SER A 61 -16.43 16.50 10.53
N MET A 62 -17.17 15.46 10.13
CA MET A 62 -16.61 14.19 9.68
C MET A 62 -15.61 14.36 8.53
N SER A 63 -15.92 15.23 7.57
CA SER A 63 -15.05 15.51 6.43
C SER A 63 -13.74 16.17 6.87
N GLN A 64 -13.80 17.13 7.80
CA GLN A 64 -12.60 17.78 8.32
C GLN A 64 -11.71 16.81 9.10
N ALA A 65 -12.30 15.93 9.90
CA ALA A 65 -11.56 14.93 10.65
C ALA A 65 -10.77 13.99 9.72
N TYR A 66 -11.35 13.58 8.58
CA TYR A 66 -10.62 12.77 7.60
C TYR A 66 -9.51 13.54 6.87
N VAL A 67 -9.73 14.82 6.55
CA VAL A 67 -8.67 15.67 6.00
C VAL A 67 -7.51 15.79 6.98
N ASP A 68 -7.82 15.97 8.26
CA ASP A 68 -6.82 16.07 9.31
C ASP A 68 -6.03 14.77 9.47
N ILE A 69 -6.70 13.61 9.48
CA ILE A 69 -6.04 12.28 9.49
C ILE A 69 -5.15 12.07 8.27
N LYS A 70 -5.62 12.46 7.08
CA LYS A 70 -4.84 12.34 5.84
C LYS A 70 -3.58 13.20 5.89
N ASN A 71 -3.70 14.46 6.33
CA ASN A 71 -2.58 15.36 6.47
C ASN A 71 -1.59 14.85 7.52
N LEU A 72 -2.09 14.33 8.64
CA LEU A 72 -1.27 13.70 9.67
C LEU A 72 -0.45 12.52 9.12
N GLN A 73 -1.08 11.60 8.39
CA GLN A 73 -0.40 10.46 7.76
C GLN A 73 0.62 10.88 6.70
N PHE A 74 0.39 12.01 6.02
CA PHE A 74 1.37 12.56 5.09
C PHE A 74 2.60 13.12 5.83
N LEU A 75 2.37 13.82 6.95
CA LEU A 75 3.43 14.45 7.74
C LEU A 75 4.31 13.43 8.49
N PHE A 76 3.72 12.41 9.11
CA PHE A 76 4.43 11.44 9.96
C PHE A 76 4.65 10.08 9.30
N GLY A 77 4.19 9.92 8.06
CA GLY A 77 4.10 8.62 7.41
C GLY A 77 2.95 7.77 7.96
N LYS A 78 2.74 6.61 7.33
CA LYS A 78 1.69 5.68 7.75
C LYS A 78 2.09 4.99 9.06
N VAL A 79 1.42 5.34 10.16
CA VAL A 79 1.57 4.74 11.50
C VAL A 79 1.48 3.20 11.47
N ARG A 80 0.75 2.62 10.51
CA ARG A 80 0.65 1.17 10.32
C ARG A 80 1.98 0.46 10.08
N ASN A 81 3.01 1.13 9.55
CA ASN A 81 4.35 0.52 9.44
C ASN A 81 5.07 0.46 10.79
N ALA A 82 4.85 1.44 11.67
CA ALA A 82 5.32 1.42 13.06
C ALA A 82 4.54 0.41 13.93
N SER A 83 3.42 -0.15 13.44
CA SER A 83 2.61 -1.08 14.21
C SER A 83 3.30 -2.40 14.52
N LYS A 84 4.19 -2.91 13.64
CA LYS A 84 4.89 -4.19 13.90
C LYS A 84 5.82 -4.10 15.09
N GLU A 85 6.56 -3.01 15.22
CA GLU A 85 7.45 -2.81 16.36
C GLU A 85 6.66 -2.62 17.65
N TRP A 86 5.54 -1.92 17.57
CA TRP A 86 4.61 -1.83 18.68
C TRP A 86 4.04 -3.21 19.10
N TYR A 87 3.63 -4.05 18.16
CA TYR A 87 3.19 -5.42 18.48
C TYR A 87 4.32 -6.27 19.09
N ARG A 88 5.58 -6.07 18.68
CA ARG A 88 6.73 -6.72 19.34
C ARG A 88 6.89 -6.25 20.77
N TYR A 89 6.83 -4.94 20.99
CA TYR A 89 6.87 -4.35 22.32
C TYR A 89 5.76 -4.92 23.22
N MET A 90 4.51 -4.94 22.75
CA MET A 90 3.39 -5.50 23.51
C MET A 90 3.56 -6.99 23.83
N ALA A 91 4.03 -7.79 22.88
CA ALA A 91 4.31 -9.20 23.13
C ALA A 91 5.39 -9.37 24.22
N ASN A 92 6.43 -8.52 24.19
CA ASN A 92 7.47 -8.53 25.22
C ASN A 92 6.95 -8.10 26.59
N GLU A 93 6.10 -7.07 26.66
CA GLU A 93 5.51 -6.62 27.93
C GLU A 93 4.59 -7.69 28.53
N LEU A 94 3.75 -8.35 27.73
CA LEU A 94 2.93 -9.48 28.21
C LEU A 94 3.77 -10.61 28.80
N ILE A 95 4.92 -10.91 28.18
CA ILE A 95 5.85 -11.93 28.69
C ILE A 95 6.50 -11.47 29.99
N LYS A 96 6.93 -10.20 30.09
CA LYS A 96 7.50 -9.64 31.33
C LYS A 96 6.49 -9.67 32.48
N GLU A 97 5.25 -9.26 32.23
CA GLU A 97 4.18 -9.33 33.23
C GLU A 97 3.91 -10.77 33.66
N ALA A 98 3.94 -11.73 32.71
CA ALA A 98 3.76 -13.15 33.03
C ALA A 98 4.88 -13.68 33.93
N VAL A 99 6.12 -13.19 33.76
CA VAL A 99 7.25 -13.52 34.63
C VAL A 99 7.11 -12.88 36.00
N SER A 100 6.76 -11.59 36.07
CA SER A 100 6.55 -10.88 37.34
C SER A 100 5.48 -11.56 38.19
N GLU A 101 4.34 -11.94 37.59
CA GLU A 101 3.24 -12.60 38.30
C GLU A 101 3.68 -13.92 38.97
N LEU A 102 4.62 -14.64 38.35
CA LEU A 102 5.19 -15.88 38.89
C LEU A 102 6.22 -15.61 40.00
N GLU A 103 6.95 -14.50 39.92
CA GLU A 103 7.91 -14.07 40.95
C GLU A 103 7.19 -13.55 42.19
N ASP A 104 6.08 -12.84 42.03
CA ASP A 104 5.31 -12.21 43.11
C ASP A 104 4.53 -13.22 43.99
N THR A 105 4.55 -14.52 43.65
CA THR A 105 3.71 -15.51 44.34
C THR A 105 4.32 -16.06 45.64
N ASP A 106 5.55 -15.68 46.01
CA ASP A 106 6.25 -16.01 47.27
C ASP A 106 6.18 -17.48 47.73
N GLY A 107 5.92 -18.42 46.80
CA GLY A 107 5.82 -19.85 47.07
C GLY A 107 4.50 -20.33 47.68
N ASP A 108 3.45 -19.50 47.74
CA ASP A 108 2.15 -19.89 48.29
C ASP A 108 1.41 -20.85 47.33
N PRO A 109 1.15 -22.13 47.70
CA PRO A 109 0.73 -23.15 46.73
C PRO A 109 -0.58 -22.88 45.99
N GLU A 110 -1.55 -22.22 46.65
CA GLU A 110 -2.85 -21.90 46.06
C GLU A 110 -2.75 -20.71 45.08
N LEU A 111 -1.98 -19.68 45.45
CA LEU A 111 -1.71 -18.53 44.59
C LEU A 111 -0.88 -18.94 43.37
N VAL A 112 0.12 -19.83 43.55
CA VAL A 112 0.97 -20.35 42.47
C VAL A 112 0.15 -21.01 41.36
N GLY A 113 -0.87 -21.80 41.72
CA GLY A 113 -1.74 -22.43 40.72
C GLY A 113 -2.46 -21.41 39.83
N SER A 114 -3.00 -20.35 40.43
CA SER A 114 -3.69 -19.27 39.71
C SER A 114 -2.75 -18.40 38.89
N ALA A 115 -1.59 -18.03 39.45
CA ALA A 115 -0.56 -17.24 38.78
C ALA A 115 0.01 -17.98 37.56
N VAL A 116 0.28 -19.29 37.68
CA VAL A 116 0.72 -20.14 36.55
C VAL A 116 -0.32 -20.17 35.43
N PHE A 117 -1.61 -20.27 35.76
CA PHE A 117 -2.66 -20.22 34.74
C PHE A 117 -2.66 -18.86 34.04
N ILE A 118 -2.64 -17.75 34.78
CA ILE A 118 -2.62 -16.39 34.24
C ILE A 118 -1.39 -16.18 33.35
N ALA A 119 -0.20 -16.51 33.84
CA ALA A 119 1.06 -16.41 33.09
C ALA A 119 1.01 -17.21 31.77
N ARG A 120 0.51 -18.45 31.82
CA ARG A 120 0.33 -19.26 30.60
C ARG A 120 -0.65 -18.64 29.61
N THR A 121 -1.74 -18.04 30.08
CA THR A 121 -2.69 -17.34 29.20
C THR A 121 -2.06 -16.10 28.55
N LYS A 122 -1.26 -15.33 29.30
CA LYS A 122 -0.53 -14.16 28.78
C LYS A 122 0.51 -14.57 27.74
N ILE A 123 1.29 -15.62 27.99
CA ILE A 123 2.28 -16.17 27.04
C ILE A 123 1.60 -16.65 25.76
N ALA A 124 0.50 -17.41 25.87
CA ALA A 124 -0.26 -17.87 24.71
C ALA A 124 -0.84 -16.70 23.89
N ALA A 125 -1.29 -15.63 24.55
CA ALA A 125 -1.74 -14.41 23.86
C ALA A 125 -0.57 -13.71 23.13
N ALA A 126 0.61 -13.62 23.74
CA ALA A 126 1.81 -13.07 23.12
C ALA A 126 2.25 -13.88 21.89
N GLU A 127 2.24 -15.22 21.97
CA GLU A 127 2.53 -16.10 20.83
C GLU A 127 1.54 -15.89 19.68
N ALA A 128 0.24 -15.77 19.99
CA ALA A 128 -0.78 -15.49 19.00
C ALA A 128 -0.54 -14.14 18.30
N LEU A 129 -0.19 -13.08 19.05
CA LEU A 129 0.14 -11.76 18.51
C LEU A 129 1.33 -11.81 17.54
N VAL A 130 2.40 -12.52 17.93
CA VAL A 130 3.60 -12.71 17.09
C VAL A 130 3.24 -13.43 15.79
N LYS A 131 2.44 -14.50 15.88
CA LYS A 131 2.06 -15.32 14.72
C LYS A 131 1.15 -14.58 13.75
N ILE A 132 0.12 -13.88 14.24
CA ILE A 132 -0.85 -13.13 13.42
C ILE A 132 -0.14 -12.02 12.64
N ASN A 133 0.75 -11.28 13.31
CA ASN A 133 1.46 -10.15 12.71
C ASN A 133 2.75 -10.56 11.97
N ARG A 134 3.08 -11.86 11.94
CA ARG A 134 4.30 -12.42 11.32
C ARG A 134 5.57 -11.73 11.81
N LEU A 135 5.63 -11.36 13.10
CA LEU A 135 6.76 -10.63 13.67
C LEU A 135 8.06 -11.46 13.68
N ASN A 136 7.93 -12.77 13.54
CA ASN A 136 9.03 -13.72 13.45
C ASN A 136 9.68 -13.81 12.06
N LYS A 137 9.15 -13.11 11.05
CA LYS A 137 9.69 -13.10 9.69
C LYS A 137 10.34 -11.75 9.41
N ILE A 138 11.47 -11.78 8.72
CA ILE A 138 12.08 -10.57 8.15
C ILE A 138 11.12 -10.05 7.08
N ASP A 139 10.85 -8.75 7.11
CA ASP A 139 10.01 -8.12 6.10
C ASP A 139 10.70 -8.22 4.74
N ALA A 140 9.92 -8.56 3.71
CA ALA A 140 10.45 -8.57 2.36
C ALA A 140 10.91 -7.16 2.01
N ASP A 141 12.11 -7.05 1.44
CA ASP A 141 12.58 -5.79 0.92
C ASP A 141 11.56 -5.24 -0.08
N PRO A 142 11.32 -3.92 -0.08
CA PRO A 142 10.41 -3.32 -1.03
C PRO A 142 10.86 -3.68 -2.44
N PHE A 143 9.90 -4.10 -3.27
CA PHE A 143 10.18 -4.45 -4.65
C PHE A 143 10.79 -3.23 -5.36
N ASP A 144 11.94 -3.44 -6.00
CA ASP A 144 12.63 -2.38 -6.72
C ASP A 144 11.95 -2.14 -8.06
N TRP A 145 11.04 -1.15 -8.08
CA TRP A 145 10.29 -0.77 -9.27
C TRP A 145 11.19 -0.30 -10.42
N GLU A 146 12.41 0.16 -10.12
CA GLU A 146 13.37 0.60 -11.16
C GLU A 146 13.92 -0.58 -11.97
N GLN A 147 13.87 -1.80 -11.41
CA GLN A 147 14.28 -3.02 -12.12
C GLN A 147 13.24 -3.51 -13.13
N ILE A 148 12.00 -3.00 -13.08
CA ILE A 148 10.99 -3.35 -14.08
C ILE A 148 11.32 -2.61 -15.38
N LYS A 149 12.03 -3.30 -16.27
CA LYS A 149 12.18 -2.86 -17.66
C LYS A 149 10.95 -3.29 -18.45
N LEU A 150 10.29 -2.34 -19.08
CA LEU A 150 9.26 -2.66 -20.07
C LEU A 150 9.94 -3.41 -21.23
N PRO A 151 9.33 -4.48 -21.76
CA PRO A 151 9.81 -5.08 -22.99
C PRO A 151 9.72 -4.04 -24.12
N GLU A 152 10.77 -3.97 -24.93
CA GLU A 152 10.75 -3.17 -26.15
C GLU A 152 9.85 -3.88 -27.17
N PHE A 153 8.80 -3.22 -27.63
CA PHE A 153 7.93 -3.73 -28.68
C PHE A 153 8.38 -3.15 -30.02
N GLU A 154 8.77 -4.01 -30.94
CA GLU A 154 9.01 -3.63 -32.33
C GLU A 154 7.78 -3.99 -33.18
N PRO A 155 7.23 -3.04 -33.96
CA PRO A 155 6.17 -3.36 -34.90
C PRO A 155 6.72 -4.27 -36.00
N THR A 156 6.34 -5.55 -35.98
CA THR A 156 6.69 -6.50 -37.05
C THR A 156 5.52 -6.72 -37.99
N ASN A 157 5.81 -6.85 -39.29
CA ASN A 157 4.82 -7.18 -40.33
C ASN A 157 4.65 -8.70 -40.50
N ASP A 158 5.48 -9.53 -39.86
CA ASP A 158 5.31 -10.98 -39.90
C ASP A 158 4.20 -11.42 -38.93
N PRO A 159 3.08 -11.99 -39.42
CA PRO A 159 1.97 -12.43 -38.57
C PRO A 159 2.33 -13.60 -37.63
N VAL A 160 3.42 -14.34 -37.90
CA VAL A 160 3.91 -15.40 -37.01
C VAL A 160 4.72 -14.81 -35.86
N GLU A 161 5.65 -13.90 -36.16
CA GLU A 161 6.44 -13.16 -35.15
C GLU A 161 5.58 -12.21 -34.32
N ALA A 162 4.56 -11.60 -34.91
CA ALA A 162 3.55 -10.80 -34.23
C ALA A 162 2.62 -11.64 -33.32
N GLY A 163 2.73 -12.98 -33.35
CA GLY A 163 1.94 -13.89 -32.53
C GLY A 163 0.46 -13.96 -32.91
N ILE A 164 0.07 -13.43 -34.07
CA ILE A 164 -1.32 -13.42 -34.56
C ILE A 164 -1.70 -14.82 -35.07
N LEU A 165 -0.77 -15.52 -35.72
CA LEU A 165 -0.97 -16.88 -36.22
C LEU A 165 -0.34 -17.91 -35.26
N THR A 166 -1.04 -18.20 -34.17
CA THR A 166 -0.62 -19.24 -33.22
C THR A 166 -0.84 -20.64 -33.82
N GLY A 167 0.23 -21.41 -34.01
CA GLY A 167 0.16 -22.82 -34.42
C GLY A 167 0.39 -23.10 -35.92
N THR A 168 0.82 -22.11 -36.69
CA THR A 168 1.27 -22.30 -38.08
C THR A 168 2.73 -21.93 -38.19
N THR A 169 3.57 -22.83 -38.70
CA THR A 169 4.97 -22.51 -38.97
C THR A 169 5.10 -21.62 -40.21
N ARG A 170 6.17 -20.81 -40.27
CA ARG A 170 6.50 -19.95 -41.41
C ARG A 170 6.48 -20.71 -42.75
N ALA A 171 6.96 -21.96 -42.74
CA ALA A 171 6.97 -22.84 -43.90
C ALA A 171 5.54 -23.19 -44.37
N GLU A 172 4.67 -23.60 -43.46
CA GLU A 172 3.27 -23.96 -43.79
C GLU A 172 2.46 -22.77 -44.31
N LEU A 173 2.73 -21.56 -43.82
CA LEU A 173 2.10 -20.34 -44.31
C LEU A 173 2.51 -20.05 -45.75
N SER A 174 3.81 -20.15 -46.06
CA SER A 174 4.33 -19.94 -47.42
C SER A 174 3.77 -20.97 -48.43
N GLU A 175 3.63 -22.22 -48.01
CA GLU A 175 3.03 -23.29 -48.81
C GLU A 175 1.56 -23.00 -49.13
N LYS A 176 0.80 -22.48 -48.16
CA LYS A 176 -0.60 -22.07 -48.34
C LYS A 176 -0.72 -20.87 -49.26
N ILE A 177 0.14 -19.85 -49.10
CA ILE A 177 0.15 -18.67 -49.98
C ILE A 177 0.37 -19.11 -51.42
N ARG A 178 1.40 -19.93 -51.69
CA ARG A 178 1.69 -20.47 -53.02
C ARG A 178 0.51 -21.21 -53.63
N LYS A 179 -0.13 -22.12 -52.88
CA LYS A 179 -1.30 -22.87 -53.37
C LYS A 179 -2.49 -21.97 -53.69
N MET A 180 -2.66 -20.89 -52.93
CA MET A 180 -3.73 -19.93 -53.16
C MET A 180 -3.42 -19.06 -54.38
N GLU A 181 -2.18 -18.60 -54.54
CA GLU A 181 -1.72 -17.89 -55.74
C GLU A 181 -1.96 -18.72 -57.00
N GLU A 182 -1.54 -19.99 -57.03
CA GLU A 182 -1.76 -20.90 -58.17
C GLU A 182 -3.25 -21.11 -58.48
N LYS A 183 -4.08 -21.23 -57.43
CA LYS A 183 -5.53 -21.41 -57.59
C LYS A 183 -6.19 -20.20 -58.21
N TYR A 184 -5.84 -18.99 -57.76
CA TYR A 184 -6.49 -17.76 -58.22
C TYR A 184 -5.85 -17.17 -59.49
N SER A 185 -4.56 -17.42 -59.75
CA SER A 185 -3.90 -17.03 -61.00
C SER A 185 -4.54 -17.68 -62.22
N THR A 186 -5.17 -18.84 -62.02
CA THR A 186 -5.83 -19.60 -63.08
C THR A 186 -7.30 -19.17 -63.29
N GLN A 187 -7.91 -18.52 -62.28
CA GLN A 187 -9.34 -18.19 -62.27
C GLN A 187 -9.63 -16.72 -62.61
N ILE A 188 -8.64 -15.85 -62.52
CA ILE A 188 -8.80 -14.42 -62.73
C ILE A 188 -8.13 -14.06 -64.06
N GLU A 189 -8.93 -13.75 -65.08
CA GLU A 189 -8.43 -13.01 -66.25
C GLU A 189 -8.02 -11.62 -65.76
N ILE A 190 -6.71 -11.36 -65.74
CA ILE A 190 -6.16 -10.04 -65.45
C ILE A 190 -6.45 -9.18 -66.69
N ASN A 191 -7.57 -8.47 -66.68
CA ASN A 191 -7.82 -7.38 -67.62
C ASN A 191 -7.07 -6.15 -67.12
N ASP A 192 -5.91 -5.87 -67.71
CA ASP A 192 -5.24 -4.59 -67.57
C ASP A 192 -6.11 -3.52 -68.25
N ILE A 193 -6.97 -2.86 -67.46
CA ILE A 193 -7.76 -1.73 -67.94
C ILE A 193 -6.80 -0.53 -68.01
N PRO A 194 -6.52 0.02 -69.21
CA PRO A 194 -5.70 1.22 -69.31
C PRO A 194 -6.40 2.37 -68.58
N TYR A 195 -5.61 3.13 -67.85
CA TYR A 195 -6.07 4.29 -67.10
C TYR A 195 -6.69 5.32 -68.05
N GLU A 196 -7.98 5.64 -67.87
CA GLU A 196 -8.65 6.76 -68.53
C GLU A 196 -8.74 7.93 -67.56
N ASP A 197 -8.15 9.07 -67.93
CA ASP A 197 -8.39 10.33 -67.23
C ASP A 197 -9.85 10.74 -67.43
N VAL A 198 -10.61 10.77 -66.34
CA VAL A 198 -11.96 11.31 -66.34
C VAL A 198 -11.86 12.84 -66.42
N SER A 199 -11.98 13.41 -67.62
CA SER A 199 -12.20 14.85 -67.77
C SER A 199 -13.59 15.18 -67.24
N GLY A 200 -13.65 15.78 -66.05
CA GLY A 200 -14.90 16.29 -65.48
C GLY A 200 -15.42 17.49 -66.25
N ASP A 201 -16.72 17.46 -66.57
CA ASP A 201 -17.54 18.63 -66.92
C ASP A 201 -17.81 19.51 -65.68
#